data_AF-A0A9W6YEL6-F1
#
_entry.id   AF-A0A9W6YEL6-F1
#
_cell.length_a   1.000
_cell.length_b   1.000
_cell.length_c   1.000
_cell.angle_alpha   90.00
_cell.angle_beta   90.00
_cell.angle_gamma   90.00
#
_symmetry.space_group_name_H-M   'P 1'
#
loop_
_entity.id
_entity.type
_entity.pdbx_description
1 polymer ?
#
loop_
_entity_poly.entity_id
_entity_poly.type
_entity_poly.pdbx_seq_one_letter_code
_entity_poly.pdbx_strand_id
1 'polypeptide(L)'
;MMAGREEVAADVDAIAVLRDLSFPSVFEYLGVAQYSLGQLEEATKTFETAVEVNEDDAQSWVHLGNCYLYQKRLPEAVAALEVGVVQKGAVTDMYALVKARNWMANWQDREDSLAQVQQTLRMDLLSGDKLDVNAFDVVELSPEMLVKLRRRAYAENDAHTERLCCDGNTDLRLPAPELRIGFVSSDFGVHPVSSLVRGLIALLSNPDHQTKVYCFSLSDASSWWSRNISRTVDYMISLKGKNPLVAAKIIQYHNIHVLVDLNGHTLHSGIDIFTHRPSPVQVTYLGHPMTTGNPSIDFIVSDSVATPPETSASSFSEKLLLLPMHYIVNDHLQMLGHTLEGERPKVSTFFSIDDKTFVFASFSNWQVGTSFLSNAGKN
;
A
#
# COMPACT_ATOMS: atom_id res chain seq x y z
N MET A 1 44.22 11.10 20.32
CA MET A 1 44.74 9.85 19.71
C MET A 1 44.34 8.73 20.66
N MET A 2 43.33 7.89 20.42
CA MET A 2 43.01 7.17 19.21
C MET A 2 41.48 7.14 19.02
N ALA A 3 41.02 7.67 17.90
CA ALA A 3 39.69 7.48 17.37
C ALA A 3 39.88 6.93 15.96
N GLY A 4 39.05 5.95 15.58
CA GLY A 4 38.99 5.41 14.22
C GLY A 4 39.76 4.11 14.03
N ARG A 5 39.08 2.97 14.22
CA ARG A 5 39.37 1.68 13.54
C ARG A 5 38.41 0.52 13.87
N GLU A 6 37.26 0.74 14.51
CA GLU A 6 36.32 -0.37 14.81
C GLU A 6 35.10 -0.46 13.87
N GLU A 7 34.82 0.56 13.04
CA GLU A 7 33.66 0.54 12.11
C GLU A 7 33.95 -0.04 10.71
N VAL A 8 35.17 -0.48 10.40
CA VAL A 8 35.55 -0.94 9.04
C VAL A 8 35.87 -2.44 8.99
N ALA A 9 35.89 -3.14 10.12
CA ALA A 9 36.17 -4.58 10.17
C ALA A 9 34.91 -5.46 10.02
N ALA A 10 33.73 -4.94 10.35
CA ALA A 10 32.47 -5.71 10.30
C ALA A 10 31.96 -5.93 8.85
N ASP A 11 32.28 -5.04 7.91
CA ASP A 11 31.81 -5.13 6.52
C ASP A 11 32.62 -6.13 5.67
N VAL A 12 33.90 -6.32 5.98
CA VAL A 12 34.79 -7.16 5.15
C VAL A 12 34.55 -8.66 5.40
N ASP A 13 34.29 -9.05 6.65
CA ASP A 13 33.98 -10.43 7.00
C ASP A 13 32.56 -10.84 6.54
N ALA A 14 31.58 -9.91 6.56
CA ALA A 14 30.26 -10.16 5.99
C ALA A 14 30.33 -10.38 4.47
N ILE A 15 31.12 -9.58 3.74
CA ILE A 15 31.34 -9.74 2.29
C ILE A 15 32.10 -11.03 1.95
N ALA A 16 33.00 -11.50 2.83
CA ALA A 16 33.71 -12.76 2.63
C ALA A 16 32.78 -13.99 2.73
N VAL A 17 31.83 -13.99 3.69
CA VAL A 17 30.79 -15.02 3.82
C VAL A 17 29.81 -14.97 2.65
N LEU A 18 29.47 -13.78 2.15
CA LEU A 18 28.61 -13.60 0.96
C LEU A 18 29.24 -14.12 -0.34
N ARG A 19 30.55 -14.36 -0.38
CA ARG A 19 31.25 -14.91 -1.56
C ARG A 19 31.53 -16.41 -1.43
N ASP A 20 31.14 -17.02 -0.32
CA ASP A 20 31.25 -18.46 -0.16
C ASP A 20 30.07 -19.13 -0.90
N LEU A 21 30.33 -19.50 -2.16
CA LEU A 21 29.39 -20.19 -3.05
C LEU A 21 28.97 -21.58 -2.52
N SER A 22 29.51 -22.04 -1.40
CA SER A 22 29.11 -23.31 -0.78
C SER A 22 27.74 -23.25 -0.08
N PHE A 23 27.17 -22.06 0.13
CA PHE A 23 25.81 -21.87 0.69
C PHE A 23 24.95 -20.93 -0.18
N PRO A 24 24.34 -21.43 -1.28
CA PRO A 24 23.51 -20.63 -2.19
C PRO A 24 22.38 -19.84 -1.49
N SER A 25 21.82 -20.36 -0.40
CA SER A 25 20.76 -19.72 0.39
C SER A 25 21.17 -18.37 1.00
N VAL A 26 22.47 -18.09 1.12
CA VAL A 26 22.96 -16.80 1.67
C VAL A 26 22.55 -15.63 0.79
N PHE A 27 22.54 -15.81 -0.55
CA PHE A 27 22.11 -14.77 -1.48
C PHE A 27 20.62 -14.50 -1.36
N GLU A 28 19.80 -15.55 -1.21
CA GLU A 28 18.36 -15.42 -0.96
C GLU A 28 18.09 -14.57 0.28
N TYR A 29 18.68 -14.93 1.44
CA TYR A 29 18.47 -14.18 2.68
C TYR A 29 18.97 -12.73 2.61
N LEU A 30 20.11 -12.48 1.97
CA LEU A 30 20.60 -11.12 1.75
C LEU A 30 19.63 -10.33 0.88
N GLY A 31 19.15 -10.92 -0.22
CA GLY A 31 18.20 -10.30 -1.13
C GLY A 31 16.91 -9.94 -0.41
N VAL A 32 16.38 -10.84 0.43
CA VAL A 32 15.17 -10.60 1.24
C VAL A 32 15.38 -9.45 2.23
N ALA A 33 16.55 -9.38 2.87
CA ALA A 33 16.89 -8.29 3.77
C ALA A 33 16.99 -6.93 3.04
N GLN A 34 17.69 -6.89 1.90
CA GLN A 34 17.81 -5.69 1.06
C GLN A 34 16.46 -5.22 0.54
N TYR A 35 15.64 -6.16 0.06
CA TYR A 35 14.27 -5.92 -0.39
C TYR A 35 13.42 -5.33 0.73
N SER A 36 13.50 -5.89 1.94
CA SER A 36 12.78 -5.40 3.13
C SER A 36 13.25 -4.01 3.58
N LEU A 37 14.51 -3.66 3.32
CA LEU A 37 15.07 -2.31 3.54
C LEU A 37 14.72 -1.32 2.42
N GLY A 38 14.02 -1.76 1.36
CA GLY A 38 13.68 -0.95 0.20
C GLY A 38 14.84 -0.68 -0.75
N GLN A 39 15.95 -1.42 -0.61
CA GLN A 39 17.13 -1.36 -1.49
C GLN A 39 16.86 -2.24 -2.73
N LEU A 40 15.90 -1.82 -3.56
CA LEU A 40 15.33 -2.65 -4.63
C LEU A 40 16.37 -3.00 -5.71
N GLU A 41 17.23 -2.05 -6.09
CA GLU A 41 18.28 -2.27 -7.09
C GLU A 41 19.33 -3.26 -6.59
N GLU A 42 19.76 -3.14 -5.33
CA GLU A 42 20.69 -4.09 -4.71
C GLU A 42 20.05 -5.47 -4.56
N ALA A 43 18.81 -5.54 -4.06
CA ALA A 43 18.07 -6.79 -3.92
C ALA A 43 17.94 -7.52 -5.26
N THR A 44 17.64 -6.80 -6.34
CA THR A 44 17.52 -7.36 -7.68
C THR A 44 18.82 -8.04 -8.11
N LYS A 45 19.96 -7.35 -7.98
CA LYS A 45 21.27 -7.92 -8.35
C LYS A 45 21.62 -9.15 -7.51
N THR A 46 21.28 -9.10 -6.21
CA THR A 46 21.50 -10.23 -5.32
C THR A 46 20.65 -11.43 -5.72
N PHE A 47 19.37 -11.24 -6.08
CA PHE A 47 18.52 -12.32 -6.56
C PHE A 47 18.89 -12.82 -7.95
N GLU A 48 19.37 -11.95 -8.85
CA GLU A 48 19.99 -12.36 -10.13
C GLU A 48 21.17 -13.31 -9.87
N THR A 49 22.02 -12.97 -8.91
CA THR A 49 23.13 -13.85 -8.48
C THR A 49 22.61 -15.15 -7.84
N ALA A 50 21.55 -15.08 -7.03
CA ALA A 50 20.98 -16.25 -6.36
C ALA A 50 20.49 -17.30 -7.37
N VAL A 51 19.77 -16.88 -8.41
CA VAL A 51 19.26 -17.79 -9.45
C VAL A 51 20.36 -18.28 -10.41
N GLU A 52 21.45 -17.52 -10.58
CA GLU A 52 22.64 -17.99 -11.32
C GLU A 52 23.39 -19.08 -10.56
N VAL A 53 23.49 -18.96 -9.23
CA VAL A 53 24.19 -19.92 -8.37
C VAL A 53 23.33 -21.17 -8.13
N ASN A 54 22.02 -21.02 -8.00
CA ASN A 54 21.08 -22.13 -7.82
C ASN A 54 19.80 -21.90 -8.64
N GLU A 55 19.80 -22.39 -9.88
CA GLU A 55 18.67 -22.24 -10.80
C GLU A 55 17.42 -23.01 -10.37
N ASP A 56 17.54 -23.98 -9.45
CA ASP A 56 16.44 -24.81 -8.98
C ASP A 56 15.71 -24.22 -7.76
N ASP A 57 16.21 -23.13 -7.17
CA ASP A 57 15.53 -22.46 -6.08
C ASP A 57 14.34 -21.62 -6.56
N ALA A 58 13.14 -22.17 -6.42
CA ALA A 58 11.89 -21.53 -6.83
C ALA A 58 11.66 -20.18 -6.14
N GLN A 59 12.05 -20.03 -4.87
CA GLN A 59 11.78 -18.80 -4.11
C GLN A 59 12.68 -17.65 -4.55
N SER A 60 13.97 -17.89 -4.83
CA SER A 60 14.84 -16.88 -5.45
C SER A 60 14.26 -16.34 -6.77
N TRP A 61 13.68 -17.20 -7.62
CA TRP A 61 13.00 -16.76 -8.85
C TRP A 61 11.76 -15.90 -8.57
N VAL A 62 10.94 -16.28 -7.58
CA VAL A 62 9.77 -15.49 -7.16
C VAL A 62 10.20 -14.13 -6.63
N HIS A 63 11.21 -14.08 -5.76
CA HIS A 63 11.74 -12.83 -5.22
C HIS A 63 12.35 -11.93 -6.30
N LEU A 64 13.07 -12.50 -7.26
CA LEU A 64 13.59 -11.78 -8.43
C LEU A 64 12.46 -11.16 -9.26
N GLY A 65 11.44 -11.96 -9.57
CA GLY A 65 10.28 -11.49 -10.32
C GLY A 65 9.48 -10.40 -9.61
N ASN A 66 9.34 -10.51 -8.28
CA ASN A 66 8.77 -9.44 -7.46
C ASN A 66 9.59 -8.15 -7.55
N CYS A 67 10.93 -8.23 -7.42
CA CYS A 67 11.80 -7.05 -7.57
C CYS A 67 11.61 -6.35 -8.92
N TYR A 68 11.58 -7.11 -10.02
CA TYR A 68 11.29 -6.56 -11.34
C TYR A 68 9.89 -5.94 -11.43
N LEU A 69 8.89 -6.54 -10.80
CA LEU A 69 7.53 -6.00 -10.75
C LEU A 69 7.50 -4.63 -10.05
N TYR A 70 8.18 -4.48 -8.91
CA TYR A 70 8.29 -3.19 -8.20
C TYR A 70 9.04 -2.13 -9.00
N GLN A 71 10.04 -2.54 -9.79
CA GLN A 71 10.76 -1.67 -10.72
C GLN A 71 9.99 -1.38 -12.02
N LYS A 72 8.79 -1.95 -12.19
CA LYS A 72 7.97 -1.85 -13.42
C LYS A 72 8.65 -2.45 -14.66
N ARG A 73 9.59 -3.36 -14.46
CA ARG A 73 10.23 -4.18 -15.52
C ARG A 73 9.34 -5.40 -15.80
N LEU A 74 8.16 -5.12 -16.36
CA LEU A 74 7.06 -6.10 -16.43
C LEU A 74 7.41 -7.37 -17.23
N PRO A 75 8.08 -7.31 -18.40
CA PRO A 75 8.46 -8.51 -19.13
C PRO A 75 9.40 -9.42 -18.33
N GLU A 76 10.41 -8.84 -17.68
CA GLU A 76 11.34 -9.60 -16.84
C GLU A 76 10.66 -10.16 -15.59
N ALA A 77 9.74 -9.41 -15.00
CA ALA A 77 8.93 -9.87 -13.86
C ALA A 77 8.12 -11.12 -14.21
N VAL A 78 7.40 -11.09 -15.33
CA VAL A 78 6.61 -12.25 -15.80
C VAL A 78 7.53 -13.43 -16.09
N ALA A 79 8.64 -13.23 -16.80
CA ALA A 79 9.56 -14.31 -17.13
C ALA A 79 10.13 -15.01 -15.88
N ALA A 80 10.60 -14.25 -14.89
CA ALA A 80 11.13 -14.80 -13.64
C ALA A 80 10.05 -15.52 -12.81
N LEU A 81 8.85 -14.93 -12.71
CA LEU A 81 7.73 -15.54 -11.99
C LEU A 81 7.24 -16.82 -12.68
N GLU A 82 7.25 -16.89 -14.02
CA GLU A 82 6.92 -18.12 -14.74
C GLU A 82 7.91 -19.25 -14.43
N VAL A 83 9.20 -18.95 -14.33
CA VAL A 83 10.20 -19.95 -13.91
C VAL A 83 9.91 -20.40 -12.48
N GLY A 84 9.82 -19.48 -11.51
CA GLY A 84 9.62 -19.82 -10.11
C GLY A 84 8.31 -20.58 -9.84
N VAL A 85 7.19 -20.06 -10.34
CA VAL A 85 5.85 -20.59 -10.05
C VAL A 85 5.53 -21.84 -10.89
N VAL A 86 5.78 -21.79 -12.20
CA VAL A 86 5.31 -22.84 -13.13
C VAL A 86 6.35 -23.93 -13.32
N GLN A 87 7.61 -23.58 -13.49
CA GLN A 87 8.67 -24.56 -13.80
C GLN A 87 9.28 -25.17 -12.54
N LYS A 88 9.50 -24.36 -11.49
CA LYS A 88 10.15 -24.77 -10.24
C LYS A 88 9.16 -25.05 -9.10
N GLY A 89 7.87 -24.78 -9.30
CA GLY A 89 6.79 -25.27 -8.44
C GLY A 89 6.45 -24.42 -7.21
N ALA A 90 6.80 -23.13 -7.19
CA ALA A 90 6.31 -22.19 -6.17
C ALA A 90 4.83 -21.83 -6.38
N VAL A 91 3.95 -22.83 -6.31
CA VAL A 91 2.51 -22.70 -6.64
C VAL A 91 1.75 -21.81 -5.65
N THR A 92 2.26 -21.62 -4.43
CA THR A 92 1.73 -20.68 -3.43
C THR A 92 1.84 -19.23 -3.88
N ASP A 93 2.83 -18.93 -4.72
CA ASP A 93 3.12 -17.58 -5.24
C ASP A 93 2.41 -17.28 -6.57
N MET A 94 1.47 -18.14 -6.99
CA MET A 94 0.69 -17.98 -8.23
C MET A 94 0.08 -16.60 -8.39
N TYR A 95 -0.34 -15.96 -7.29
CA TYR A 95 -0.91 -14.62 -7.37
C TYR A 95 0.09 -13.56 -7.81
N ALA A 96 1.37 -13.67 -7.48
CA ALA A 96 2.40 -12.75 -7.96
C ALA A 96 2.51 -12.81 -9.49
N LEU A 97 2.45 -14.01 -10.07
CA LEU A 97 2.42 -14.22 -11.52
C LEU A 97 1.15 -13.64 -12.16
N VAL A 98 -0.02 -13.88 -11.57
CA VAL A 98 -1.29 -13.27 -12.02
C VAL A 98 -1.21 -11.76 -12.03
N LYS A 99 -0.67 -11.16 -10.96
CA LYS A 99 -0.47 -9.70 -10.84
C LYS A 99 0.45 -9.19 -11.94
N ALA A 100 1.60 -9.81 -12.17
CA ALA A 100 2.55 -9.41 -13.20
C ALA A 100 1.97 -9.51 -14.62
N ARG A 101 1.28 -10.61 -14.94
CA ARG A 101 0.61 -10.79 -16.24
C ARG A 101 -0.53 -9.80 -16.44
N ASN A 102 -1.29 -9.49 -15.39
CA ASN A 102 -2.33 -8.46 -15.44
C ASN A 102 -1.76 -7.08 -15.80
N TRP A 103 -0.58 -6.71 -15.28
CA TRP A 103 0.11 -5.46 -15.65
C TRP A 103 0.50 -5.39 -17.13
N MET A 104 0.71 -6.54 -17.78
CA MET A 104 0.99 -6.64 -19.21
C MET A 104 -0.26 -6.83 -20.08
N ALA A 105 -1.46 -6.79 -19.49
CA ALA A 105 -2.71 -7.17 -20.15
C ALA A 105 -2.68 -8.59 -20.75
N ASN A 106 -1.88 -9.48 -20.18
CA ASN A 106 -1.89 -10.90 -20.53
C ASN A 106 -2.91 -11.63 -19.64
N TRP A 107 -4.06 -11.98 -20.21
CA TRP A 107 -5.17 -12.60 -19.46
C TRP A 107 -5.53 -14.00 -19.95
N GLN A 108 -4.65 -14.67 -20.70
CA GLN A 108 -4.96 -15.94 -21.35
C GLN A 108 -5.43 -17.03 -20.37
N ASP A 109 -4.80 -17.12 -19.20
CA ASP A 109 -5.10 -18.10 -18.15
C ASP A 109 -5.59 -17.46 -16.85
N ARG A 110 -5.95 -16.16 -16.89
CA ARG A 110 -6.25 -15.36 -15.69
C ARG A 110 -7.35 -15.99 -14.82
N GLU A 111 -8.43 -16.47 -15.44
CA GLU A 111 -9.56 -17.05 -14.70
C GLU A 111 -9.16 -18.35 -14.00
N ASP A 112 -8.43 -19.23 -14.69
CA ASP A 112 -7.94 -20.49 -14.14
C ASP A 112 -6.93 -20.26 -13.01
N SER A 113 -5.96 -19.35 -13.22
CA SER A 113 -4.97 -19.01 -12.19
C SER A 113 -5.62 -18.37 -10.95
N LEU A 114 -6.62 -17.50 -11.12
CA LEU A 114 -7.35 -16.92 -9.99
C LEU A 114 -8.19 -17.96 -9.26
N ALA A 115 -8.82 -18.89 -9.98
CA ALA A 115 -9.56 -19.99 -9.36
C ALA A 115 -8.63 -20.89 -8.51
N GLN A 116 -7.41 -21.15 -9.01
CA GLN A 116 -6.39 -21.87 -8.26
C GLN A 116 -5.97 -21.12 -6.99
N VAL A 117 -5.67 -19.82 -7.09
CA VAL A 117 -5.33 -18.97 -5.93
C VAL A 117 -6.46 -19.00 -4.89
N GLN A 118 -7.71 -18.82 -5.33
CA GLN A 118 -8.88 -18.86 -4.45
C GLN A 118 -9.05 -20.21 -3.75
N GLN A 119 -8.81 -21.31 -4.46
CA GLN A 119 -8.90 -22.65 -3.90
C GLN A 119 -7.81 -22.91 -2.86
N THR A 120 -6.56 -22.54 -3.14
CA THR A 120 -5.44 -22.67 -2.18
C THR A 120 -5.73 -21.88 -0.90
N LEU A 121 -6.08 -20.60 -1.03
CA LEU A 121 -6.39 -19.74 0.11
C LEU A 121 -7.57 -20.27 0.95
N ARG A 122 -8.57 -20.86 0.29
CA ARG A 122 -9.69 -21.49 0.99
C ARG A 122 -9.24 -22.70 1.80
N MET A 123 -8.33 -23.51 1.28
CA MET A 123 -7.78 -24.66 1.99
C MET A 123 -6.94 -24.22 3.19
N ASP A 124 -6.04 -23.25 3.03
CA ASP A 124 -5.19 -22.73 4.12
C ASP A 124 -6.01 -22.15 5.27
N LEU A 125 -7.10 -21.43 4.93
CA LEU A 125 -8.05 -20.92 5.91
C LEU A 125 -8.76 -22.04 6.69
N LEU A 126 -9.06 -23.17 6.04
CA LEU A 126 -9.76 -24.30 6.66
C LEU A 126 -8.83 -25.18 7.50
N SER A 127 -7.60 -25.42 7.03
CA SER A 127 -6.64 -26.30 7.71
C SER A 127 -6.04 -25.68 8.96
N GLY A 128 -6.03 -24.35 9.06
CA GLY A 128 -5.32 -23.68 10.15
C GLY A 128 -3.87 -23.37 9.79
N ASP A 129 -3.43 -23.64 8.57
CA ASP A 129 -2.05 -23.44 8.14
C ASP A 129 -1.70 -21.95 8.06
N LYS A 130 -0.40 -21.65 8.12
CA LYS A 130 0.11 -20.31 7.91
C LYS A 130 -0.22 -19.87 6.49
N LEU A 131 -0.71 -18.64 6.34
CA LEU A 131 -0.95 -18.07 5.02
C LEU A 131 0.40 -17.71 4.39
N ASP A 132 0.79 -18.44 3.35
CA ASP A 132 1.98 -18.13 2.53
C ASP A 132 1.70 -17.06 1.46
N VAL A 133 0.45 -16.63 1.35
CA VAL A 133 0.08 -15.50 0.49
C VAL A 133 -0.01 -14.23 1.33
N ASN A 134 0.57 -13.15 0.83
CA ASN A 134 0.31 -11.83 1.38
C ASN A 134 -1.17 -11.49 1.20
N ALA A 135 -1.96 -11.64 2.28
CA ALA A 135 -3.41 -11.37 2.32
C ALA A 135 -3.77 -9.94 1.88
N PHE A 136 -2.79 -9.06 1.81
CA PHE A 136 -2.93 -7.66 1.40
C PHE A 136 -2.84 -7.48 -0.12
N ASP A 137 -2.22 -8.42 -0.83
CA ASP A 137 -1.98 -8.33 -2.28
C ASP A 137 -3.17 -8.77 -3.14
N VAL A 138 -4.05 -9.67 -2.65
CA VAL A 138 -5.09 -10.36 -3.46
C VAL A 138 -6.43 -9.62 -3.52
N VAL A 139 -6.52 -8.59 -4.36
CA VAL A 139 -7.68 -7.68 -4.43
C VAL A 139 -8.90 -8.25 -5.17
N GLU A 140 -8.72 -9.29 -5.99
CA GLU A 140 -9.78 -9.95 -6.76
C GLU A 140 -10.57 -11.02 -5.99
N LEU A 141 -10.35 -11.15 -4.68
CA LEU A 141 -11.12 -12.05 -3.84
C LEU A 141 -12.49 -11.47 -3.50
N SER A 142 -13.45 -12.36 -3.25
CA SER A 142 -14.73 -11.95 -2.67
C SER A 142 -14.48 -11.19 -1.35
N PRO A 143 -15.27 -10.15 -1.04
CA PRO A 143 -15.06 -9.38 0.18
C PRO A 143 -15.09 -10.21 1.47
N GLU A 144 -15.92 -11.26 1.53
CA GLU A 144 -15.96 -12.17 2.68
C GLU A 144 -14.62 -12.89 2.91
N MET A 145 -13.98 -13.35 1.82
CA MET A 145 -12.66 -13.99 1.89
C MET A 145 -11.58 -12.99 2.30
N LEU A 146 -11.62 -11.75 1.77
CA LEU A 146 -10.70 -10.68 2.17
C LEU A 146 -10.76 -10.40 3.67
N VAL A 147 -11.96 -10.26 4.23
CA VAL A 147 -12.14 -10.04 5.68
C VAL A 147 -11.56 -11.20 6.48
N LYS A 148 -11.83 -12.45 6.09
CA LYS A 148 -11.34 -13.64 6.79
C LYS A 148 -9.80 -13.74 6.76
N LEU A 149 -9.21 -13.58 5.59
CA LEU A 149 -7.75 -13.63 5.41
C LEU A 149 -7.04 -12.55 6.21
N ARG A 150 -7.49 -11.30 6.09
CA ARG A 150 -6.85 -10.17 6.79
C ARG A 150 -7.01 -10.28 8.30
N ARG A 151 -8.18 -10.68 8.80
CA ARG A 151 -8.38 -10.91 10.25
C ARG A 151 -7.47 -12.01 10.78
N ARG A 152 -7.28 -13.10 10.02
CA ARG A 152 -6.36 -14.17 10.39
C ARG A 152 -4.92 -13.66 10.47
N ALA A 153 -4.46 -12.95 9.43
CA ALA A 153 -3.11 -12.38 9.40
C ALA A 153 -2.84 -11.46 10.60
N TYR A 154 -3.81 -10.63 10.99
CA TYR A 154 -3.67 -9.81 12.18
C TYR A 154 -3.77 -10.59 13.49
N ALA A 155 -4.61 -11.63 13.57
CA ALA A 155 -4.73 -12.45 14.79
C ALA A 155 -3.44 -13.21 15.12
N GLU A 156 -2.69 -13.67 14.12
CA GLU A 156 -1.38 -14.31 14.31
C GLU A 156 -0.36 -13.34 14.91
N ASN A 157 -0.46 -12.04 14.60
CA ASN A 157 0.45 -10.99 15.08
C ASN A 157 -0.01 -10.28 16.38
N ASP A 158 -1.30 -10.28 16.70
CA ASP A 158 -1.88 -9.52 17.83
C ASP A 158 -1.32 -9.98 19.18
N ALA A 159 -1.04 -11.28 19.36
CA ALA A 159 -0.52 -11.84 20.61
C ALA A 159 0.82 -11.22 21.08
N HIS A 160 1.60 -10.64 20.15
CA HIS A 160 2.92 -10.06 20.42
C HIS A 160 2.93 -8.53 20.27
N THR A 161 1.80 -7.89 19.98
CA THR A 161 1.74 -6.46 19.69
C THR A 161 1.52 -5.64 20.97
N GLU A 162 2.45 -4.75 21.30
CA GLU A 162 2.29 -3.78 22.39
C GLU A 162 1.19 -2.76 22.03
N ARG A 163 0.08 -2.75 22.79
CA ARG A 163 -0.96 -1.72 22.67
C ARG A 163 -0.65 -0.54 23.57
N LEU A 164 -0.54 0.66 22.97
CA LEU A 164 -0.14 1.89 23.65
C LEU A 164 -1.32 2.58 24.35
N CYS A 165 -2.48 2.56 23.71
CA CYS A 165 -3.78 2.87 24.28
C CYS A 165 -4.83 2.11 23.45
N CYS A 166 -6.13 2.34 23.50
CA CYS A 166 -6.95 2.57 24.67
C CYS A 166 -7.55 1.21 25.08
N ASP A 167 -7.68 0.94 26.37
CA ASP A 167 -8.52 -0.18 26.82
C ASP A 167 -10.01 0.24 26.79
N GLY A 168 -10.91 -0.70 27.10
CA GLY A 168 -12.35 -0.44 27.12
C GLY A 168 -12.82 0.61 28.14
N ASN A 169 -11.92 1.15 28.97
CA ASN A 169 -12.22 2.13 30.02
C ASN A 169 -11.67 3.53 29.71
N THR A 170 -11.11 3.76 28.51
CA THR A 170 -10.55 5.06 28.19
C THR A 170 -11.63 6.14 28.13
N ASP A 171 -11.44 7.21 28.91
CA ASP A 171 -12.28 8.40 28.84
C ASP A 171 -12.05 9.13 27.50
N LEU A 172 -13.05 9.06 26.63
CA LEU A 172 -13.04 9.74 25.32
C LEU A 172 -13.42 11.22 25.42
N ARG A 173 -13.67 11.75 26.62
CA ARG A 173 -13.93 13.18 26.80
C ARG A 173 -12.68 13.97 26.45
N LEU A 174 -12.80 14.88 25.49
CA LEU A 174 -11.72 15.78 25.10
C LEU A 174 -11.41 16.72 26.28
N PRO A 175 -10.21 16.65 26.87
CA PRO A 175 -9.81 17.56 27.96
C PRO A 175 -9.46 18.96 27.42
N ALA A 176 -9.32 19.11 26.10
CA ALA A 176 -8.99 20.34 25.40
C ALA A 176 -10.18 20.81 24.54
N PRO A 177 -10.33 22.12 24.27
CA PRO A 177 -11.39 22.63 23.40
C PRO A 177 -11.20 22.25 21.93
N GLU A 178 -10.01 21.77 21.51
CA GLU A 178 -9.68 21.48 20.12
C GLU A 178 -9.45 19.99 19.86
N LEU A 179 -10.05 19.47 18.79
CA LEU A 179 -9.88 18.09 18.35
C LEU A 179 -8.57 17.93 17.55
N ARG A 180 -7.59 17.23 18.14
CA ARG A 180 -6.37 16.77 17.44
C ARG A 180 -6.64 15.60 16.50
N ILE A 181 -6.43 15.82 15.20
CA ILE A 181 -6.59 14.84 14.13
C ILE A 181 -5.22 14.57 13.51
N GLY A 182 -4.82 13.32 13.44
CA GLY A 182 -3.58 12.87 12.80
C GLY A 182 -3.87 12.14 11.49
N PHE A 183 -3.11 12.43 10.43
CA PHE A 183 -3.16 11.71 9.16
C PHE A 183 -1.81 11.01 8.95
N VAL A 184 -1.81 9.69 8.77
CA VAL A 184 -0.61 8.90 8.49
C VAL A 184 -0.58 8.56 7.01
N SER A 185 0.51 8.89 6.31
CA SER A 185 0.65 8.55 4.90
C SER A 185 2.11 8.49 4.46
N SER A 186 2.44 7.53 3.59
CA SER A 186 3.66 7.56 2.75
C SER A 186 3.54 8.50 1.55
N ASP A 187 2.34 8.99 1.28
CA ASP A 187 1.96 9.60 0.02
C ASP A 187 1.74 11.10 0.11
N PHE A 188 2.32 11.77 1.12
CA PHE A 188 2.39 13.24 1.21
C PHE A 188 3.32 13.85 0.15
N GLY A 189 3.16 13.48 -1.13
CA GLY A 189 4.00 13.85 -2.25
C GLY A 189 3.25 13.81 -3.59
N VAL A 190 3.96 13.47 -4.68
CA VAL A 190 3.35 13.30 -6.01
C VAL A 190 2.55 12.00 -6.04
N HIS A 191 1.32 12.05 -5.52
CA HIS A 191 0.44 10.89 -5.39
C HIS A 191 -1.04 11.29 -5.45
N PRO A 192 -1.96 10.42 -5.92
CA PRO A 192 -3.39 10.68 -5.89
C PRO A 192 -3.92 11.09 -4.51
N VAL A 193 -3.51 10.40 -3.44
CA VAL A 193 -3.93 10.70 -2.06
C VAL A 193 -3.66 12.17 -1.72
N SER A 194 -2.41 12.64 -1.86
CA SER A 194 -2.06 14.06 -1.64
C SER A 194 -2.89 15.02 -2.47
N SER A 195 -3.10 14.68 -3.74
CA SER A 195 -3.84 15.53 -4.68
C SER A 195 -5.30 15.69 -4.28
N LEU A 196 -5.88 14.69 -3.63
CA LEU A 196 -7.27 14.70 -3.17
C LEU A 196 -7.40 15.38 -1.80
N VAL A 197 -6.55 15.02 -0.83
CA VAL A 197 -6.75 15.42 0.58
C VAL A 197 -6.19 16.80 0.93
N ARG A 198 -5.31 17.40 0.11
CA ARG A 198 -4.67 18.69 0.42
C ARG A 198 -5.66 19.78 0.83
N GLY A 199 -6.75 19.94 0.08
CA GLY A 199 -7.77 20.94 0.38
C GLY A 199 -8.52 20.65 1.69
N LEU A 200 -8.79 19.37 1.99
CA LEU A 200 -9.46 18.93 3.22
C LEU A 200 -8.59 19.23 4.45
N ILE A 201 -7.34 18.81 4.45
CA ILE A 201 -6.45 18.99 5.60
C ILE A 201 -6.13 20.48 5.85
N ALA A 202 -6.06 21.29 4.80
CA ALA A 202 -5.94 22.74 4.94
C ALA A 202 -7.20 23.38 5.54
N LEU A 203 -8.38 22.93 5.13
CA LEU A 203 -9.65 23.41 5.71
C LEU A 203 -9.77 23.03 7.19
N LEU A 204 -9.41 21.80 7.55
CA LEU A 204 -9.43 21.32 8.94
C LEU A 204 -8.37 22.02 9.82
N SER A 205 -7.28 22.54 9.25
CA SER A 205 -6.29 23.29 10.03
C SER A 205 -6.66 24.78 10.19
N ASN A 206 -7.74 25.22 9.53
CA ASN A 206 -8.25 26.57 9.69
C ASN A 206 -8.71 26.79 11.15
N PRO A 207 -8.32 27.90 11.81
CA PRO A 207 -8.75 28.24 13.17
C PRO A 207 -10.27 28.18 13.43
N ASP A 208 -11.10 28.35 12.39
CA ASP A 208 -12.56 28.27 12.49
C ASP A 208 -13.08 26.85 12.84
N HIS A 209 -12.27 25.79 12.66
CA HIS A 209 -12.71 24.39 12.79
C HIS A 209 -12.48 23.74 14.17
N GLN A 210 -11.99 24.47 15.19
CA GLN A 210 -11.68 23.92 16.53
C GLN A 210 -10.88 22.59 16.47
N THR A 211 -9.94 22.53 15.54
CA THR A 211 -9.15 21.33 15.23
C THR A 211 -7.67 21.66 15.15
N LYS A 212 -6.84 20.65 15.44
CA LYS A 212 -5.39 20.69 15.22
C LYS A 212 -4.98 19.53 14.34
N VAL A 213 -4.37 19.83 13.20
CA VAL A 213 -4.05 18.85 12.16
C VAL A 213 -2.58 18.47 12.19
N TYR A 214 -2.33 17.18 12.37
CA TYR A 214 -1.02 16.56 12.32
C TYR A 214 -0.93 15.67 11.08
N CYS A 215 0.11 15.83 10.27
CA CYS A 215 0.46 14.91 9.20
C CYS A 215 1.73 14.15 9.60
N PHE A 216 1.63 12.82 9.66
CA PHE A 216 2.70 11.90 9.98
C PHE A 216 3.18 11.22 8.70
N SER A 217 4.29 11.71 8.15
CA SER A 217 4.81 11.28 6.85
C SER A 217 5.73 10.07 6.97
N LEU A 218 5.44 9.00 6.25
CA LEU A 218 6.32 7.82 6.16
C LEU A 218 7.44 8.02 5.12
N SER A 219 7.38 9.11 4.36
CA SER A 219 8.37 9.49 3.35
C SER A 219 8.84 10.93 3.54
N ASP A 220 10.13 11.17 3.32
CA ASP A 220 10.70 12.53 3.30
C ASP A 220 10.92 13.04 1.87
N ALA A 221 10.28 12.42 0.88
CA ALA A 221 10.41 12.83 -0.51
C ALA A 221 9.94 14.28 -0.68
N SER A 222 10.88 15.17 -0.96
CA SER A 222 10.57 16.57 -1.23
C SER A 222 9.86 16.69 -2.57
N SER A 223 8.72 17.36 -2.57
CA SER A 223 7.94 17.66 -3.76
C SER A 223 7.25 19.01 -3.58
N TRP A 224 6.57 19.50 -4.62
CA TRP A 224 5.69 20.64 -4.44
C TRP A 224 4.57 20.32 -3.43
N TRP A 225 3.99 19.13 -3.50
CA TRP A 225 2.90 18.67 -2.65
C TRP A 225 3.30 18.61 -1.17
N SER A 226 4.40 17.94 -0.86
CA SER A 226 4.88 17.82 0.53
C SER A 226 5.09 19.20 1.16
N ARG A 227 5.74 20.12 0.43
CA ARG A 227 5.97 21.50 0.87
C ARG A 227 4.68 22.31 1.03
N ASN A 228 3.72 22.13 0.12
CA ASN A 228 2.46 22.87 0.16
C ASN A 228 1.59 22.42 1.34
N ILE A 229 1.43 21.10 1.49
CA ILE A 229 0.72 20.50 2.62
C ILE A 229 1.36 20.91 3.96
N SER A 230 2.69 20.83 4.07
CA SER A 230 3.40 21.19 5.30
C SER A 230 3.19 22.65 5.72
N ARG A 231 2.86 23.54 4.79
CA ARG A 231 2.60 24.96 5.08
C ARG A 231 1.17 25.24 5.53
N THR A 232 0.25 24.29 5.29
CA THR A 232 -1.18 24.48 5.56
C THR A 232 -1.68 23.71 6.76
N VAL A 233 -0.89 22.78 7.32
CA VAL A 233 -1.24 22.00 8.51
C VAL A 233 -0.50 22.53 9.74
N ASP A 234 -1.03 22.27 10.94
CA ASP A 234 -0.39 22.70 12.19
C ASP A 234 0.96 22.01 12.40
N TYR A 235 1.06 20.72 12.07
CA TYR A 235 2.28 19.92 12.24
C TYR A 235 2.51 18.93 11.09
N MET A 236 3.71 18.94 10.51
CA MET A 236 4.21 17.88 9.63
C MET A 236 5.36 17.16 10.35
N ILE A 237 5.19 15.87 10.64
CA ILE A 237 6.12 15.06 11.43
C ILE A 237 6.60 13.89 10.57
N SER A 238 7.92 13.74 10.43
CA SER A 238 8.49 12.58 9.73
C SER A 238 8.54 11.35 10.63
N LEU A 239 8.06 10.23 10.10
CA LEU A 239 8.16 8.88 10.64
C LEU A 239 9.04 7.98 9.75
N LYS A 240 9.74 8.56 8.75
CA LYS A 240 10.57 7.79 7.81
C LYS A 240 11.60 6.93 8.56
N GLY A 241 11.68 5.66 8.18
CA GLY A 241 12.65 4.71 8.73
C GLY A 241 12.41 4.33 10.19
N LYS A 242 11.28 4.74 10.80
CA LYS A 242 10.87 4.25 12.12
C LYS A 242 10.14 2.92 11.95
N ASN A 243 10.42 1.97 12.85
CA ASN A 243 9.59 0.78 12.96
C ASN A 243 8.18 1.16 13.49
N PRO A 244 7.18 0.29 13.30
CA PRO A 244 5.79 0.60 13.66
C PRO A 244 5.58 1.02 15.12
N LEU A 245 6.24 0.35 16.07
CA LEU A 245 6.11 0.65 17.50
C LEU A 245 6.67 2.04 17.86
N VAL A 246 7.85 2.39 17.33
CA VAL A 246 8.46 3.71 17.58
C VAL A 246 7.62 4.81 16.95
N ALA A 247 7.12 4.60 15.73
CA ALA A 247 6.19 5.52 15.08
C ALA A 247 4.90 5.71 15.90
N ALA A 248 4.33 4.63 16.42
CA ALA A 248 3.15 4.67 17.28
C ALA A 248 3.41 5.47 18.58
N LYS A 249 4.57 5.27 19.23
CA LYS A 249 4.97 6.04 20.43
C LYS A 249 5.10 7.54 20.16
N ILE A 250 5.59 7.93 18.98
CA ILE A 250 5.63 9.34 18.55
C ILE A 250 4.20 9.90 18.41
N ILE A 251 3.30 9.17 17.75
CA ILE A 251 1.90 9.59 17.58
C ILE A 251 1.21 9.75 18.96
N GLN A 252 1.40 8.77 19.85
CA GLN A 252 0.85 8.79 21.20
C GLN A 252 1.33 10.02 21.99
N TYR A 253 2.60 10.38 21.88
CA TYR A 253 3.17 11.57 22.54
C TYR A 253 2.44 12.87 22.16
N HIS A 254 1.93 12.96 20.93
CA HIS A 254 1.16 14.11 20.46
C HIS A 254 -0.31 14.12 20.92
N ASN A 255 -0.76 13.07 21.64
CA ASN A 255 -2.13 12.92 22.13
C ASN A 255 -3.17 13.08 21.01
N ILE A 256 -2.96 12.40 19.89
CA ILE A 256 -3.89 12.41 18.76
C ILE A 256 -5.18 11.70 19.16
N HIS A 257 -6.33 12.35 18.99
CA HIS A 257 -7.63 11.78 19.36
C HIS A 257 -8.18 10.90 18.23
N VAL A 258 -8.12 11.40 16.99
CA VAL A 258 -8.55 10.69 15.78
C VAL A 258 -7.34 10.51 14.88
N LEU A 259 -6.91 9.26 14.68
CA LEU A 259 -5.84 8.93 13.76
C LEU A 259 -6.42 8.33 12.48
N VAL A 260 -6.03 8.89 11.34
CA VAL A 260 -6.54 8.55 10.02
C VAL A 260 -5.41 7.92 9.20
N ASP A 261 -5.60 6.65 8.84
CA ASP A 261 -4.81 5.95 7.84
C ASP A 261 -5.22 6.40 6.44
N LEU A 262 -4.26 6.88 5.64
CA LEU A 262 -4.48 7.28 4.25
C LEU A 262 -3.81 6.34 3.24
N ASN A 263 -3.26 5.21 3.68
CA ASN A 263 -2.64 4.21 2.78
C ASN A 263 -3.49 2.94 2.69
N GLY A 264 -3.89 2.37 3.83
CA GLY A 264 -4.49 1.04 3.89
C GLY A 264 -3.50 -0.05 3.47
N HIS A 265 -3.87 -0.96 2.57
CA HIS A 265 -3.00 -2.07 2.13
C HIS A 265 -2.20 -1.78 0.85
N THR A 266 -1.84 -0.51 0.65
CA THR A 266 -1.01 -0.08 -0.48
C THR A 266 0.48 -0.17 -0.16
N LEU A 267 1.32 0.01 -1.19
CA LEU A 267 2.77 0.03 -1.04
C LEU A 267 3.23 1.10 -0.04
N HIS A 268 4.24 0.76 0.77
CA HIS A 268 4.81 1.62 1.82
C HIS A 268 3.81 2.05 2.90
N SER A 269 2.72 1.30 3.07
CA SER A 269 1.73 1.58 4.11
C SER A 269 2.33 1.55 5.52
N GLY A 270 1.83 2.45 6.38
CA GLY A 270 2.09 2.45 7.82
C GLY A 270 1.01 1.76 8.63
N ILE A 271 0.18 0.91 8.03
CA ILE A 271 -0.99 0.33 8.70
C ILE A 271 -0.64 -0.46 9.98
N ASP A 272 0.56 -1.02 10.07
CA ASP A 272 1.02 -1.73 11.27
C ASP A 272 1.22 -0.79 12.48
N ILE A 273 1.41 0.52 12.25
CA ILE A 273 1.44 1.53 13.31
C ILE A 273 0.10 1.53 14.06
N PHE A 274 -1.01 1.31 13.33
CA PHE A 274 -2.36 1.29 13.90
C PHE A 274 -2.60 0.07 14.77
N THR A 275 -1.92 -1.06 14.53
CA THR A 275 -2.04 -2.26 15.36
C THR A 275 -1.62 -1.99 16.81
N HIS A 276 -0.65 -1.10 17.02
CA HIS A 276 -0.21 -0.63 18.35
C HIS A 276 -1.20 0.31 19.04
N ARG A 277 -2.29 0.71 18.37
CA ARG A 277 -3.33 1.59 18.90
C ARG A 277 -2.78 2.85 19.59
N PRO A 278 -2.04 3.73 18.91
CA PRO A 278 -1.55 4.99 19.48
C PRO A 278 -2.63 6.06 19.73
N SER A 279 -3.85 5.86 19.21
CA SER A 279 -4.98 6.79 19.37
C SER A 279 -6.28 6.06 19.75
N PRO A 280 -7.18 6.72 20.51
CA PRO A 280 -8.45 6.13 20.93
C PRO A 280 -9.38 5.81 19.76
N VAL A 281 -9.44 6.70 18.77
CA VAL A 281 -10.24 6.51 17.55
C VAL A 281 -9.31 6.40 16.36
N GLN A 282 -9.44 5.30 15.63
CA GLN A 282 -8.64 5.00 14.45
C GLN A 282 -9.54 4.74 13.24
N VAL A 283 -9.22 5.41 12.15
CA VAL A 283 -10.04 5.46 10.94
C VAL A 283 -9.16 5.17 9.74
N THR A 284 -9.66 4.43 8.76
CA THR A 284 -9.03 4.36 7.43
C THR A 284 -9.86 5.15 6.43
N TYR A 285 -9.19 5.84 5.52
CA TYR A 285 -9.82 6.70 4.54
C TYR A 285 -9.03 6.78 3.24
N LEU A 286 -9.74 6.65 2.11
CA LEU A 286 -9.33 7.05 0.76
C LEU A 286 -8.23 6.22 0.09
N GLY A 287 -7.10 5.95 0.75
CA GLY A 287 -5.95 5.27 0.14
C GLY A 287 -6.24 3.86 -0.37
N HIS A 288 -6.94 3.06 0.44
CA HIS A 288 -7.36 1.70 0.10
C HIS A 288 -8.88 1.59 0.21
N PRO A 289 -9.62 1.48 -0.90
CA PRO A 289 -11.09 1.49 -0.90
C PRO A 289 -11.68 0.10 -0.58
N MET A 290 -11.07 -0.65 0.33
CA MET A 290 -11.52 -1.96 0.79
C MET A 290 -11.22 -2.11 2.29
N THR A 291 -11.85 -3.09 2.94
CA THR A 291 -11.58 -3.40 4.35
C THR A 291 -10.09 -3.59 4.63
N THR A 292 -9.58 -3.05 5.72
CA THR A 292 -8.22 -3.32 6.19
C THR A 292 -8.14 -4.67 6.88
N GLY A 293 -9.24 -5.17 7.46
CA GLY A 293 -9.23 -6.36 8.32
C GLY A 293 -8.46 -6.18 9.62
N ASN A 294 -7.89 -4.98 9.88
CA ASN A 294 -7.11 -4.69 11.07
C ASN A 294 -8.06 -4.48 12.26
N PRO A 295 -8.00 -5.32 13.31
CA PRO A 295 -8.89 -5.20 14.47
C PRO A 295 -8.67 -3.89 15.26
N SER A 296 -7.57 -3.19 15.00
CA SER A 296 -7.27 -1.90 15.61
C SER A 296 -7.82 -0.70 14.82
N ILE A 297 -8.42 -0.88 13.64
CA ILE A 297 -9.07 0.22 12.91
C ILE A 297 -10.57 0.15 13.18
N ASP A 298 -11.12 1.23 13.74
CA ASP A 298 -12.51 1.24 14.23
C ASP A 298 -13.50 1.54 13.12
N PHE A 299 -13.13 2.45 12.21
CA PHE A 299 -14.01 2.96 11.17
C PHE A 299 -13.34 2.99 9.79
N ILE A 300 -14.15 2.82 8.76
CA ILE A 300 -13.81 3.16 7.38
C ILE A 300 -14.77 4.24 6.88
N VAL A 301 -14.22 5.32 6.33
CA VAL A 301 -15.03 6.40 5.76
C VAL A 301 -15.45 6.03 4.34
N SER A 302 -16.76 6.04 4.09
CA SER A 302 -17.35 5.80 2.77
C SER A 302 -18.62 6.63 2.58
N ASP A 303 -19.43 6.32 1.58
CA ASP A 303 -20.76 6.87 1.35
C ASP A 303 -21.75 5.77 0.93
N SER A 304 -23.05 6.09 0.94
CA SER A 304 -24.10 5.11 0.66
C SER A 304 -24.18 4.68 -0.81
N VAL A 305 -23.53 5.39 -1.73
CA VAL A 305 -23.49 5.04 -3.14
C VAL A 305 -22.37 4.03 -3.40
N ALA A 306 -21.16 4.32 -2.89
CA ALA A 306 -20.00 3.44 -3.01
C ALA A 306 -20.09 2.21 -2.09
N THR A 307 -20.75 2.35 -0.93
CA THR A 307 -20.90 1.26 0.04
C THR A 307 -22.33 1.22 0.60
N PRO A 308 -23.29 0.73 -0.20
CA PRO A 308 -24.67 0.57 0.27
C PRO A 308 -24.70 -0.38 1.48
N PRO A 309 -25.11 0.09 2.68
CA PRO A 309 -24.96 -0.69 3.91
C PRO A 309 -25.77 -2.00 3.88
N GLU A 310 -26.87 -2.06 3.12
CA GLU A 310 -27.73 -3.23 3.00
C GLU A 310 -27.03 -4.42 2.34
N THR A 311 -26.11 -4.16 1.41
CA THR A 311 -25.43 -5.20 0.63
C THR A 311 -23.95 -5.33 0.97
N SER A 312 -23.34 -4.30 1.56
CA SER A 312 -21.89 -4.22 1.71
C SER A 312 -21.41 -4.26 3.16
N ALA A 313 -22.29 -4.14 4.17
CA ALA A 313 -21.83 -4.10 5.57
C ALA A 313 -21.00 -5.32 5.99
N SER A 314 -21.31 -6.52 5.49
CA SER A 314 -20.55 -7.75 5.78
C SER A 314 -19.18 -7.82 5.10
N SER A 315 -18.91 -6.92 4.15
CA SER A 315 -17.66 -6.83 3.40
C SER A 315 -16.56 -6.07 4.14
N PHE A 316 -16.88 -5.49 5.29
CA PHE A 316 -15.96 -4.67 6.08
C PHE A 316 -15.85 -5.19 7.51
N SER A 317 -14.61 -5.23 8.00
CA SER A 317 -14.33 -5.52 9.40
C SER A 317 -14.58 -4.31 10.32
N GLU A 318 -14.37 -3.11 9.76
CA GLU A 318 -14.54 -1.81 10.38
C GLU A 318 -16.00 -1.38 10.36
N LYS A 319 -16.38 -0.47 11.25
CA LYS A 319 -17.70 0.16 11.19
C LYS A 319 -17.74 1.17 10.05
N LEU A 320 -18.79 1.13 9.24
CA LEU A 320 -18.99 2.08 8.16
C LEU A 320 -19.31 3.48 8.73
N LEU A 321 -18.49 4.47 8.41
CA LEU A 321 -18.77 5.89 8.63
C LEU A 321 -19.21 6.51 7.31
N LEU A 322 -20.51 6.56 7.06
CA LEU A 322 -21.08 7.02 5.79
C LEU A 322 -21.26 8.55 5.78
N LEU A 323 -20.57 9.22 4.87
CA LEU A 323 -20.74 10.63 4.60
C LEU A 323 -22.05 10.89 3.83
N PRO A 324 -22.67 12.08 3.98
CA PRO A 324 -23.98 12.37 3.41
C PRO A 324 -23.98 12.52 1.87
N MET A 325 -22.82 12.71 1.25
CA MET A 325 -22.68 12.88 -0.20
C MET A 325 -21.67 11.89 -0.78
N HIS A 326 -20.45 12.34 -1.05
CA HIS A 326 -19.39 11.52 -1.62
C HIS A 326 -18.24 11.39 -0.63
N TYR A 327 -17.71 10.18 -0.51
CA TYR A 327 -16.57 9.94 0.37
C TYR A 327 -15.26 10.44 -0.24
N ILE A 328 -15.15 10.44 -1.57
CA ILE A 328 -13.96 10.96 -2.26
C ILE A 328 -13.99 12.49 -2.21
N VAL A 329 -13.00 13.05 -1.53
CA VAL A 329 -12.73 14.50 -1.57
C VAL A 329 -11.88 14.83 -2.79
N ASN A 330 -12.07 16.03 -3.35
CA ASN A 330 -11.16 16.60 -4.34
C ASN A 330 -10.60 17.93 -3.82
N ASP A 331 -9.39 18.27 -4.24
CA ASP A 331 -8.81 19.57 -3.93
C ASP A 331 -9.51 20.68 -4.72
N HIS A 332 -10.40 21.39 -4.03
CA HIS A 332 -11.20 22.49 -4.57
C HIS A 332 -10.37 23.66 -5.10
N LEU A 333 -9.11 23.79 -4.67
CA LEU A 333 -8.18 24.80 -5.20
C LEU A 333 -7.65 24.43 -6.60
N GLN A 334 -8.16 23.33 -7.19
CA GLN A 334 -8.00 22.89 -8.58
C GLN A 334 -6.70 23.36 -9.24
N MET A 335 -5.65 22.53 -9.14
CA MET A 335 -4.33 22.86 -9.71
C MET A 335 -4.32 23.13 -11.23
N LEU A 336 -5.36 22.72 -11.93
CA LEU A 336 -5.53 22.94 -13.36
C LEU A 336 -6.41 24.16 -13.66
N GLY A 337 -6.40 25.22 -12.84
CA GLY A 337 -7.14 26.45 -13.14
C GLY A 337 -6.92 26.98 -14.57
N HIS A 338 -5.72 26.75 -15.13
CA HIS A 338 -5.39 27.10 -16.53
C HIS A 338 -6.17 26.30 -17.60
N THR A 339 -6.79 25.16 -17.25
CA THR A 339 -7.68 24.43 -18.17
C THR A 339 -9.09 25.00 -18.18
N LEU A 340 -9.44 25.74 -17.12
CA LEU A 340 -10.69 26.52 -17.04
C LEU A 340 -10.50 27.94 -17.59
N GLU A 341 -9.30 28.50 -17.43
CA GLU A 341 -8.94 29.88 -17.79
C GLU A 341 -7.68 29.90 -18.67
N GLY A 342 -7.79 30.29 -19.96
CA GLY A 342 -6.63 30.44 -20.86
C GLY A 342 -6.74 29.68 -22.18
N GLU A 343 -5.61 29.53 -22.90
CA GLU A 343 -5.54 28.75 -24.14
C GLU A 343 -5.64 27.25 -23.83
N ARG A 344 -6.74 26.62 -24.25
CA ARG A 344 -6.94 25.18 -24.13
C ARG A 344 -5.89 24.42 -24.94
N PRO A 345 -5.40 23.26 -24.45
CA PRO A 345 -4.51 22.40 -25.23
C PRO A 345 -5.16 22.05 -26.58
N LYS A 346 -4.40 22.19 -27.67
CA LYS A 346 -4.83 21.77 -29.01
C LYS A 346 -4.52 20.28 -29.22
N VAL A 347 -5.37 19.59 -29.97
CA VAL A 347 -5.14 18.21 -30.38
C VAL A 347 -3.83 18.15 -31.15
N SER A 348 -2.94 17.23 -30.76
CA SER A 348 -1.65 17.05 -31.44
C SER A 348 -1.88 16.57 -32.87
N THR A 349 -1.19 17.18 -33.83
CA THR A 349 -1.20 16.75 -35.23
C THR A 349 -0.54 15.37 -35.42
N PHE A 350 0.19 14.88 -34.41
CA PHE A 350 0.84 13.56 -34.44
C PHE A 350 -0.14 12.41 -34.71
N PHE A 351 -1.35 12.47 -34.13
CA PHE A 351 -2.30 11.36 -34.20
C PHE A 351 -3.18 11.37 -35.45
N SER A 352 -2.98 12.32 -36.38
CA SER A 352 -3.83 12.49 -37.58
C SER A 352 -5.34 12.48 -37.28
N ILE A 353 -5.73 13.01 -36.13
CA ILE A 353 -7.13 13.10 -35.70
C ILE A 353 -7.71 14.39 -36.29
N ASP A 354 -8.85 14.28 -36.97
CA ASP A 354 -9.56 15.46 -37.48
C ASP A 354 -10.40 16.14 -36.39
N ASP A 355 -10.73 17.42 -36.58
CA ASP A 355 -11.51 18.22 -35.62
C ASP A 355 -12.96 17.72 -35.43
N LYS A 356 -13.43 16.76 -36.23
CA LYS A 356 -14.78 16.18 -36.15
C LYS A 356 -14.78 14.80 -35.48
N THR A 357 -13.63 14.30 -35.08
CA THR A 357 -13.48 12.98 -34.49
C THR A 357 -13.89 13.02 -33.03
N PHE A 358 -14.83 12.15 -32.65
CA PHE A 358 -15.15 11.90 -31.25
C PHE A 358 -14.18 10.87 -30.68
N VAL A 359 -13.47 11.22 -29.61
CA VAL A 359 -12.46 10.35 -28.98
C VAL A 359 -12.99 9.86 -27.64
N PHE A 360 -13.18 8.54 -27.53
CA PHE A 360 -13.32 7.89 -26.23
C PHE A 360 -11.93 7.74 -25.60
N ALA A 361 -11.78 8.16 -24.35
CA ALA A 361 -10.52 8.06 -23.61
C ALA A 361 -10.74 7.37 -22.26
N SER A 362 -9.78 6.54 -21.87
CA SER A 362 -9.72 5.95 -20.52
C SER A 362 -8.30 6.15 -19.99
N PHE A 363 -8.18 7.02 -18.98
CA PHE A 363 -6.93 7.29 -18.28
C PHE A 363 -6.96 6.64 -16.91
N SER A 364 -6.60 5.36 -16.86
CA SER A 364 -6.58 4.60 -15.62
C SER A 364 -5.28 3.82 -15.50
N ASN A 365 -4.61 3.96 -14.37
CA ASN A 365 -3.82 2.85 -13.85
C ASN A 365 -4.88 1.86 -13.37
N TRP A 366 -5.16 0.75 -14.06
CA TRP A 366 -5.66 -0.52 -13.49
C TRP A 366 -6.38 -1.45 -14.49
N GLN A 367 -6.28 -2.73 -14.13
CA GLN A 367 -7.04 -3.94 -14.50
C GLN A 367 -8.31 -3.73 -15.30
N VAL A 368 -8.14 -3.53 -16.58
CA VAL A 368 -9.22 -3.77 -17.52
C VAL A 368 -9.42 -5.29 -17.54
N GLY A 369 -10.41 -5.83 -16.85
CA GLY A 369 -10.80 -7.22 -17.09
C GLY A 369 -11.23 -7.37 -18.57
N THR A 370 -11.19 -8.59 -19.10
CA THR A 370 -11.76 -8.91 -20.44
C THR A 370 -13.18 -8.34 -20.63
N SER A 371 -13.95 -8.22 -19.55
CA SER A 371 -15.31 -7.65 -19.52
C SER A 371 -15.40 -6.16 -19.91
N PHE A 372 -14.38 -5.35 -19.63
CA PHE A 372 -14.42 -3.91 -19.96
C PHE A 372 -14.04 -3.66 -21.43
N LEU A 373 -13.05 -4.37 -21.98
CA LEU A 373 -12.70 -4.27 -23.42
C LEU A 373 -13.78 -4.90 -24.32
N SER A 374 -14.40 -6.00 -23.89
CA SER A 374 -15.46 -6.66 -24.68
C SER A 374 -16.74 -5.81 -24.81
N ASN A 375 -16.97 -4.85 -23.90
CA ASN A 375 -18.05 -3.87 -24.02
C ASN A 375 -17.66 -2.65 -24.88
N ALA A 376 -16.37 -2.30 -24.97
CA ALA A 376 -15.89 -1.20 -25.81
C ALA A 376 -16.01 -1.49 -27.32
N GLY A 377 -16.13 -2.76 -27.73
CA GLY A 377 -16.34 -3.16 -29.13
C GLY A 377 -17.78 -3.43 -29.53
N LYS A 378 -18.77 -3.10 -28.67
CA LYS A 378 -20.20 -3.43 -28.90
C LYS A 378 -21.11 -2.25 -29.22
N ASN A 379 -20.57 -1.03 -29.41
CA ASN A 379 -21.35 0.13 -29.80
C ASN A 379 -21.01 0.61 -31.20
#